data_AF-A0A9W9YB55-F1
#
_entry.id   AF-A0A9W9YB55-F1
#
_cell.length_a   1.000
_cell.length_b   1.000
_cell.length_c   1.000
_cell.angle_alpha   90.00
_cell.angle_beta   90.00
_cell.angle_gamma   90.00
#
_symmetry.space_group_name_H-M   'P 1'
#
loop_
_entity.id
_entity.type
_entity.pdbx_description
1 polymer ?
#
loop_
_entity_poly.entity_id
_entity_poly.type
_entity_poly.pdbx_seq_one_letter_code
_entity_poly.pdbx_strand_id
1 'polypeptide(L)'
;MNRTGKSNAKKGPDVDYNAFRDFTDRETEAHIITRWMVFVGMTDMEGDLTTRPIPDTTDWDLQMKREWLYKETQVFLNEVFLQTTVPENVIMLDDAHKQGFSCRTPDCEMQFPLHSTRVRHEQQRHGLITDDGGDDNRDSYGYYKCRGPCSLVFATNVTRKRHESVQHPDVEIATNPEDQHSEEPTSESDLIFNYHNARLQIGMLLVDIVDAIKEGDGYRLVNCYKFVLLFAYKFRNTKYAYALLLFFVLNLCSAFKGRVLLFNRK
;
A
#
# COMPACT_ATOMS: atom_id res chain seq x y z
N MET A 1 2.32 38.70 -12.95
CA MET A 1 1.74 37.69 -13.86
C MET A 1 2.81 36.64 -14.12
N ASN A 2 2.73 35.51 -13.41
CA ASN A 2 3.83 34.55 -13.32
C ASN A 2 4.01 33.80 -14.66
N ARG A 3 5.13 34.07 -15.33
CA ARG A 3 5.64 33.26 -16.46
C ARG A 3 6.13 31.93 -15.90
N THR A 4 5.24 30.95 -15.78
CA THR A 4 5.67 29.55 -15.64
C THR A 4 6.39 29.16 -16.93
N GLY A 5 7.68 28.88 -16.86
CA GLY A 5 8.55 28.49 -17.99
C GLY A 5 8.21 27.14 -18.62
N LYS A 6 6.93 26.88 -18.87
CA LYS A 6 6.40 25.70 -19.57
C LYS A 6 6.28 26.04 -21.06
N SER A 7 7.40 26.14 -21.77
CA SER A 7 7.43 26.42 -23.22
C SER A 7 6.99 25.22 -24.09
N ASN A 8 6.66 24.08 -23.49
CA ASN A 8 6.38 22.83 -24.19
C ASN A 8 4.89 22.43 -24.15
N ALA A 9 3.97 23.37 -23.88
CA ALA A 9 2.54 23.11 -23.98
C ALA A 9 2.19 22.84 -25.46
N LYS A 10 2.03 21.56 -25.82
CA LYS A 10 1.69 21.12 -27.18
C LYS A 10 0.25 21.53 -27.56
N LYS A 11 -0.62 21.83 -26.58
CA LYS A 11 -1.97 22.37 -26.78
C LYS A 11 -2.30 23.41 -25.69
N GLY A 12 -3.34 24.22 -25.95
CA GLY A 12 -3.79 25.27 -25.03
C GLY A 12 -4.30 24.72 -23.68
N PRO A 13 -4.35 25.55 -22.63
CA PRO A 13 -4.76 25.15 -21.29
C PRO A 13 -6.13 24.46 -21.27
N ASP A 14 -7.07 24.88 -22.12
CA ASP A 14 -8.42 24.29 -22.17
C ASP A 14 -8.45 22.84 -22.72
N VAL A 15 -7.40 22.42 -23.43
CA VAL A 15 -7.32 21.10 -24.09
C VAL A 15 -6.43 20.12 -23.33
N ASP A 16 -5.38 20.62 -22.65
CA ASP A 16 -4.44 19.81 -21.89
C ASP A 16 -4.68 19.85 -20.36
N TYR A 17 -5.64 20.66 -19.87
CA TYR A 17 -5.98 20.71 -18.44
C TYR A 17 -6.61 19.40 -17.97
N ASN A 18 -5.98 18.77 -16.98
CA ASN A 18 -6.51 17.61 -16.29
C ASN A 18 -6.52 17.91 -14.79
N ALA A 19 -7.67 18.35 -14.29
CA ALA A 19 -7.87 18.72 -12.89
C ALA A 19 -7.44 17.63 -11.91
N PHE A 20 -7.69 16.35 -12.24
CA PHE A 20 -7.33 15.23 -11.36
C PHE A 20 -5.83 15.03 -11.27
N ARG A 21 -5.15 15.11 -12.41
CA ARG A 21 -3.70 15.01 -12.47
C ARG A 21 -3.06 16.19 -11.76
N ASP A 22 -3.47 17.41 -12.10
CA ASP A 22 -2.88 18.61 -11.51
C ASP A 22 -3.08 18.64 -10.00
N PHE A 23 -4.27 18.27 -9.50
CA PHE A 23 -4.51 18.13 -8.07
C PHE A 23 -3.57 17.10 -7.42
N THR A 24 -3.42 15.91 -8.03
CA THR A 24 -2.57 14.85 -7.50
C THR A 24 -1.09 15.25 -7.49
N ASP A 25 -0.62 15.88 -8.56
CA ASP A 25 0.77 16.34 -8.71
C ASP A 25 1.06 17.45 -7.69
N ARG A 26 0.19 18.46 -7.56
CA ARG A 26 0.33 19.56 -6.59
C ARG A 26 0.33 19.07 -5.14
N GLU A 27 -0.58 18.15 -4.83
CA GLU A 27 -0.65 17.56 -3.50
C GLU A 27 0.62 16.77 -3.17
N THR A 28 1.10 15.95 -4.09
CA THR A 28 2.34 15.18 -3.88
C THR A 28 3.54 16.11 -3.66
N GLU A 29 3.69 17.15 -4.48
CA GLU A 29 4.74 18.16 -4.31
C GLU A 29 4.64 18.87 -2.95
N ALA A 30 3.44 19.27 -2.53
CA ALA A 30 3.24 19.92 -1.23
C ALA A 30 3.65 19.02 -0.06
N HIS A 31 3.35 17.72 -0.14
CA HIS A 31 3.75 16.76 0.89
C HIS A 31 5.28 16.56 0.91
N ILE A 32 5.93 16.49 -0.26
CA ILE A 32 7.40 16.40 -0.34
C ILE A 32 8.03 17.64 0.32
N ILE A 33 7.55 18.84 -0.03
CA ILE A 33 8.06 20.10 0.52
C ILE A 33 7.87 20.12 2.04
N THR A 34 6.68 19.78 2.53
CA THR A 34 6.37 19.77 3.96
C THR A 34 7.29 18.81 4.72
N ARG A 35 7.49 17.59 4.20
CA ARG A 35 8.41 16.62 4.80
C ARG A 35 9.85 17.10 4.76
N TRP A 36 10.27 17.71 3.65
CA TRP A 36 11.60 18.28 3.51
C TRP A 36 11.84 19.37 4.54
N MET A 37 10.90 20.31 4.70
CA MET A 37 10.99 21.38 5.70
C MET A 37 11.21 20.83 7.10
N VAL A 38 10.42 19.84 7.51
CA VAL A 38 10.61 19.16 8.80
C VAL A 38 12.00 18.50 8.89
N PHE A 39 12.42 17.79 7.85
CA PHE A 39 13.71 17.11 7.78
C PHE A 39 14.91 18.06 7.91
N VAL A 40 14.83 19.27 7.36
CA VAL A 40 15.90 20.28 7.46
C VAL A 40 15.75 21.24 8.65
N GLY A 41 14.65 21.14 9.39
CA GLY A 41 14.37 21.97 10.56
C GLY A 41 13.83 23.37 10.24
N MET A 42 13.12 23.53 9.11
CA MET A 42 12.43 24.77 8.74
C MET A 42 11.03 24.83 9.37
N THR A 43 10.69 25.96 9.99
CA THR A 43 9.36 26.23 10.56
C THR A 43 8.38 26.83 9.57
N ASP A 44 8.89 27.50 8.54
CA ASP A 44 8.14 28.14 7.47
C ASP A 44 8.98 28.16 6.18
N MET A 45 8.39 28.58 5.06
CA MET A 45 9.02 28.51 3.73
C MET A 45 10.24 29.43 3.57
N GLU A 46 10.40 30.42 4.45
CA GLU A 46 11.47 31.42 4.41
C GLU A 46 12.47 31.23 5.58
N GLY A 47 12.21 30.24 6.45
CA GLY A 47 12.99 29.96 7.64
C GLY A 47 14.35 29.33 7.35
N ASP A 48 15.25 29.47 8.32
CA ASP A 48 16.61 28.94 8.23
C ASP A 48 16.65 27.41 8.41
N LEU A 49 17.67 26.81 7.78
CA LEU A 49 17.97 25.38 7.86
C LEU A 49 18.66 25.06 9.19
N THR A 50 17.88 24.72 10.23
CA THR A 50 18.44 24.54 11.59
C THR A 50 19.09 23.17 11.83
N THR A 51 18.59 22.11 11.18
CA THR A 51 19.08 20.74 11.43
C THR A 51 20.15 20.31 10.42
N ARG A 52 20.02 20.74 9.17
CA ARG A 52 20.86 20.29 8.05
C ARG A 52 21.28 21.49 7.16
N PRO A 53 22.22 22.33 7.63
CA PRO A 53 22.64 23.51 6.88
C PRO A 53 23.34 23.12 5.57
N ILE A 54 23.13 23.92 4.53
CA ILE A 54 23.85 23.79 3.28
C ILE A 54 25.32 24.19 3.54
N PRO A 55 26.30 23.32 3.21
CA PRO A 55 27.71 23.66 3.35
C PRO A 55 28.11 24.81 2.41
N ASP A 56 29.21 25.50 2.73
CA ASP A 56 29.76 26.51 1.81
C ASP A 56 30.16 25.83 0.49
N THR A 57 29.59 26.32 -0.61
CA THR A 57 29.74 25.74 -1.97
C THR A 57 30.53 26.63 -2.91
N THR A 58 31.21 27.67 -2.38
CA THR A 58 31.93 28.66 -3.19
C THR A 58 32.98 28.01 -4.11
N ASP A 59 33.66 26.96 -3.63
CA ASP A 59 34.70 26.23 -4.37
C ASP A 59 34.19 24.96 -5.07
N TRP A 60 32.88 24.69 -5.04
CA TRP A 60 32.35 23.43 -5.56
C TRP A 60 32.09 23.49 -7.06
N ASP A 61 32.52 22.45 -7.77
CA ASP A 61 32.10 22.20 -9.14
C ASP A 61 30.67 21.63 -9.22
N LEU A 62 30.17 21.45 -10.44
CA LEU A 62 28.82 20.92 -10.66
C LEU A 62 28.66 19.48 -10.15
N GLN A 63 29.72 18.68 -10.21
CA GLN A 63 29.69 17.28 -9.79
C GLN A 63 29.59 17.17 -8.27
N MET A 64 30.39 17.95 -7.55
CA MET A 64 30.35 18.04 -6.08
C MET A 64 28.97 18.49 -5.58
N LYS A 65 28.37 19.49 -6.24
CA LYS A 65 26.99 19.93 -5.94
C LYS A 65 25.97 18.82 -6.14
N ARG A 66 26.08 18.05 -7.23
CA ARG A 66 25.19 16.92 -7.51
C ARG A 66 25.37 15.81 -6.48
N GLU A 67 26.60 15.42 -6.18
CA GLU A 67 26.90 14.35 -5.22
C GLU A 67 26.37 14.67 -3.83
N TRP A 68 26.55 15.91 -3.36
CA TRP A 68 25.98 16.34 -2.09
C TRP A 68 24.44 16.28 -2.11
N LEU A 69 23.81 16.81 -3.16
CA LEU A 69 22.35 16.79 -3.29
C LEU A 69 21.80 15.36 -3.33
N TYR A 70 22.46 14.45 -4.06
CA TYR A 70 22.08 13.03 -4.08
C TYR A 70 22.21 12.39 -2.71
N LYS A 71 23.30 12.66 -2.00
CA LYS A 71 23.53 12.13 -0.65
C LYS A 71 22.45 12.61 0.32
N GLU A 72 22.14 13.91 0.33
CA GLU A 72 21.09 14.45 1.20
C GLU A 72 19.71 13.92 0.82
N THR A 73 19.42 13.80 -0.47
CA THR A 73 18.16 13.21 -0.96
C THR A 73 18.04 11.75 -0.52
N GLN A 74 19.11 10.96 -0.55
CA GLN A 74 19.08 9.59 -0.06
C GLN A 74 18.75 9.50 1.44
N VAL A 75 19.34 10.37 2.26
CA VAL A 75 19.03 10.38 3.69
C VAL A 75 17.59 10.81 3.94
N PHE A 76 17.12 11.84 3.23
CA PHE A 76 15.72 12.26 3.26
C PHE A 76 14.78 11.12 2.88
N LEU A 77 15.07 10.43 1.78
CA LEU A 77 14.25 9.33 1.32
C LEU A 77 14.23 8.18 2.33
N ASN A 78 15.33 7.84 2.98
CA ASN A 78 15.35 6.79 4.00
C ASN A 78 14.62 7.16 5.29
N GLU A 79 14.61 8.44 5.66
CA GLU A 79 13.92 8.91 6.88
C GLU A 79 12.42 9.05 6.65
N VAL A 80 12.03 9.53 5.48
CA VAL A 80 10.62 9.79 5.12
C VAL A 80 9.95 8.56 4.50
N PHE A 81 10.71 7.69 3.84
CA PHE A 81 10.19 6.51 3.15
C PHE A 81 10.86 5.24 3.66
N LEU A 82 10.02 4.22 3.90
CA LEU A 82 10.38 2.87 4.36
C LEU A 82 10.79 2.76 5.84
N GLN A 83 9.87 3.13 6.74
CA GLN A 83 9.66 2.38 7.98
C GLN A 83 8.40 1.53 7.86
N THR A 84 8.31 0.71 6.83
CA THR A 84 7.20 -0.23 6.73
C THR A 84 7.76 -1.65 6.85
N THR A 85 7.23 -2.39 7.82
CA THR A 85 7.39 -3.85 7.94
C THR A 85 6.71 -4.58 6.77
N VAL A 86 6.38 -3.89 5.66
CA VAL A 86 5.68 -4.45 4.51
C VAL A 86 6.44 -5.63 3.90
N PRO A 87 7.78 -5.58 3.71
CA PRO A 87 8.52 -6.75 3.25
C PRO A 87 8.36 -7.94 4.21
N GLU A 88 8.51 -7.71 5.51
CA GLU A 88 8.38 -8.75 6.56
C GLU A 88 6.96 -9.31 6.66
N ASN A 89 5.95 -8.45 6.60
CA ASN A 89 4.53 -8.81 6.58
C ASN A 89 4.17 -9.58 5.32
N VAL A 90 4.72 -9.22 4.16
CA VAL A 90 4.52 -9.94 2.89
C VAL A 90 5.19 -11.31 2.95
N ILE A 91 6.41 -11.42 3.50
CA ILE A 91 7.10 -12.69 3.71
C ILE A 91 6.30 -13.58 4.67
N MET A 92 5.86 -13.06 5.82
CA MET A 92 5.03 -13.80 6.76
C MET A 92 3.72 -14.31 6.15
N LEU A 93 3.05 -13.49 5.33
CA LEU A 93 1.81 -13.89 4.66
C LEU A 93 2.05 -14.93 3.55
N ASP A 94 3.14 -14.79 2.82
CA ASP A 94 3.52 -15.74 1.78
C ASP A 94 3.95 -17.08 2.39
N ASP A 95 4.68 -17.06 3.50
CA ASP A 95 5.06 -18.26 4.26
C ASP A 95 3.84 -18.94 4.89
N ALA A 96 2.92 -18.17 5.48
CA ALA A 96 1.66 -18.71 6.01
C ALA A 96 0.79 -19.33 4.89
N HIS A 97 0.78 -18.74 3.70
CA HIS A 97 0.07 -19.27 2.55
C HIS A 97 0.74 -20.54 1.98
N LYS A 98 2.08 -20.60 2.00
CA LYS A 98 2.87 -21.76 1.54
C LYS A 98 2.79 -22.96 2.48
N GLN A 99 2.83 -22.72 3.79
CA GLN A 99 2.80 -23.80 4.80
C GLN A 99 1.39 -24.37 5.01
N GLY A 100 0.36 -23.55 4.78
CA GLY A 100 -1.02 -23.96 4.99
C GLY A 100 -1.37 -24.22 6.46
N PHE A 101 -2.62 -24.56 6.71
CA PHE A 101 -3.17 -24.81 8.04
C PHE A 101 -3.52 -26.30 8.18
N SER A 102 -2.70 -27.05 8.91
CA SER A 102 -2.97 -28.47 9.23
C SER A 102 -4.09 -28.59 10.25
N CYS A 103 -4.96 -29.59 10.08
CA CYS A 103 -5.96 -29.97 11.08
C CYS A 103 -5.27 -30.34 12.40
N ARG A 104 -5.86 -29.93 13.53
CA ARG A 104 -5.31 -30.18 14.87
C ARG A 104 -5.57 -31.57 15.42
N THR A 105 -6.52 -32.30 14.84
CA THR A 105 -6.87 -33.64 15.31
C THR A 105 -5.71 -34.60 14.97
N PRO A 106 -5.19 -35.38 15.95
CA PRO A 106 -4.03 -36.26 15.73
C PRO A 106 -4.20 -37.25 14.58
N ASP A 107 -5.44 -37.68 14.32
CA ASP A 107 -5.78 -38.65 13.28
C ASP A 107 -6.16 -38.01 11.93
N CYS A 108 -5.97 -36.69 11.78
CA CYS A 108 -6.35 -35.96 10.56
C CYS A 108 -5.17 -35.20 9.96
N GLU A 109 -4.65 -35.71 8.84
CA GLU A 109 -3.51 -35.12 8.11
C GLU A 109 -3.92 -34.04 7.10
N MET A 110 -5.18 -33.57 7.15
CA MET A 110 -5.69 -32.60 6.17
C MET A 110 -5.06 -31.22 6.36
N GLN A 111 -4.57 -30.64 5.26
CA GLN A 111 -4.07 -29.27 5.21
C GLN A 111 -4.99 -28.36 4.38
N PHE A 112 -5.15 -27.13 4.85
CA PHE A 112 -6.03 -26.14 4.24
C PHE A 112 -5.27 -24.84 3.91
N PRO A 113 -5.53 -24.21 2.76
CA PRO A 113 -4.89 -22.95 2.40
C PRO A 113 -5.34 -21.76 3.26
N LEU A 114 -6.48 -21.90 3.96
CA LEU A 114 -7.08 -20.85 4.78
C LEU A 114 -7.45 -21.38 6.17
N HIS A 115 -7.14 -20.58 7.19
CA HIS A 115 -7.48 -20.84 8.58
C HIS A 115 -8.99 -21.09 8.77
N SER A 116 -9.85 -20.24 8.19
CA SER A 116 -11.31 -20.40 8.26
C SER A 116 -11.82 -21.73 7.69
N THR A 117 -11.11 -22.28 6.70
CA THR A 117 -11.49 -23.56 6.07
C THR A 117 -11.05 -24.73 6.96
N ARG A 118 -9.87 -24.64 7.59
CA ARG A 118 -9.44 -25.59 8.61
C ARG A 118 -10.46 -25.67 9.75
N VAL A 119 -10.82 -24.53 10.34
CA VAL A 119 -11.76 -24.47 11.47
C VAL A 119 -13.13 -25.05 11.10
N ARG A 120 -13.61 -24.77 9.89
CA ARG A 120 -14.86 -25.37 9.38
C ARG A 120 -14.76 -26.89 9.26
N HIS A 121 -13.65 -27.40 8.73
CA HIS A 121 -13.42 -28.83 8.65
C HIS A 121 -13.38 -29.48 10.03
N GLU A 122 -12.63 -28.88 10.96
CA GLU A 122 -12.50 -29.32 12.35
C GLU A 122 -13.87 -29.42 13.04
N GLN A 123 -14.71 -28.40 12.88
CA GLN A 123 -16.07 -28.42 13.43
C GLN A 123 -16.97 -29.47 12.77
N GLN A 124 -16.95 -29.58 11.44
CA GLN A 124 -17.87 -30.48 10.71
C GLN A 124 -17.50 -31.95 10.78
N ARG A 125 -16.20 -32.27 10.78
CA ARG A 125 -15.70 -33.65 10.72
C ARG A 125 -15.30 -34.20 12.08
N HIS A 126 -14.87 -33.33 12.99
CA HIS A 126 -14.37 -33.74 14.30
C HIS A 126 -15.20 -33.18 15.46
N GLY A 127 -16.18 -32.30 15.19
CA GLY A 127 -16.94 -31.64 16.26
C GLY A 127 -16.06 -30.75 17.13
N LEU A 128 -14.88 -30.35 16.64
CA LEU A 128 -13.91 -29.61 17.44
C LEU A 128 -14.38 -28.17 17.62
N ILE A 129 -14.58 -27.76 18.87
CA ILE A 129 -14.90 -26.39 19.26
C ILE A 129 -13.70 -25.90 20.09
N THR A 130 -12.72 -25.33 19.41
CA THR A 130 -11.55 -24.71 20.05
C THR A 130 -11.64 -23.19 19.91
N ASP A 131 -11.31 -22.49 20.99
CA ASP A 131 -10.99 -21.07 20.93
C ASP A 131 -9.50 -20.92 20.62
N ASP A 132 -9.18 -20.17 19.57
CA ASP A 132 -7.81 -19.92 19.12
C ASP A 132 -7.12 -18.83 19.96
N GLY A 133 -7.70 -18.45 21.11
CA GLY A 133 -7.28 -17.29 21.87
C GLY A 133 -7.60 -16.00 21.12
N GLY A 134 -6.91 -14.91 21.41
CA GLY A 134 -7.21 -13.58 20.84
C GLY A 134 -8.12 -12.74 21.72
N ASP A 135 -8.82 -11.77 21.12
CA ASP A 135 -9.78 -10.90 21.82
C ASP A 135 -11.22 -11.46 21.73
N ASP A 136 -12.18 -10.72 22.29
CA ASP A 136 -13.60 -11.11 22.33
C ASP A 136 -14.24 -11.20 20.93
N ASN A 137 -13.69 -10.53 19.92
CA ASN A 137 -14.20 -10.48 18.55
C ASN A 137 -13.34 -11.27 17.55
N ARG A 138 -12.04 -11.43 17.78
CA ARG A 138 -11.07 -11.99 16.83
C ARG A 138 -10.17 -13.05 17.47
N ASP A 139 -9.82 -14.05 16.68
CA ASP A 139 -8.86 -15.07 17.09
C ASP A 139 -7.39 -14.60 17.03
N SER A 140 -6.47 -15.46 17.45
CA SER A 140 -5.02 -15.20 17.36
C SER A 140 -4.52 -14.93 15.94
N TYR A 141 -5.28 -15.33 14.90
CA TYR A 141 -4.96 -15.11 13.49
C TYR A 141 -5.67 -13.86 12.92
N GLY A 142 -6.42 -13.13 13.75
CA GLY A 142 -7.14 -11.91 13.38
C GLY A 142 -8.44 -12.14 12.63
N TYR A 143 -8.96 -13.38 12.57
CA TYR A 143 -10.27 -13.67 11.97
C TYR A 143 -11.38 -13.42 12.98
N TYR A 144 -12.53 -12.96 12.49
CA TYR A 144 -13.71 -12.68 13.30
C TYR A 144 -14.38 -13.97 13.78
N LYS A 145 -14.52 -14.13 15.09
CA LYS A 145 -15.25 -15.24 15.72
C LYS A 145 -16.75 -15.06 15.54
N CYS A 146 -17.44 -16.16 15.22
CA CYS A 146 -18.91 -16.26 15.28
C CYS A 146 -19.38 -15.98 16.72
N ARG A 147 -20.40 -15.12 16.89
CA ARG A 147 -21.00 -14.86 18.22
C ARG A 147 -22.10 -15.86 18.58
N GLY A 148 -22.50 -16.73 17.66
CA GLY A 148 -23.46 -17.81 17.90
C GLY A 148 -22.82 -19.02 18.59
N PRO A 149 -23.54 -20.14 18.73
CA PRO A 149 -23.02 -21.39 19.29
C PRO A 149 -21.98 -22.09 18.39
N CYS A 150 -21.45 -21.38 17.39
CA CYS A 150 -20.56 -21.92 16.37
C CYS A 150 -19.13 -21.43 16.59
N SER A 151 -18.14 -22.30 16.40
CA SER A 151 -16.72 -21.94 16.47
C SER A 151 -16.15 -21.45 15.14
N LEU A 152 -17.01 -21.09 14.17
CA LEU A 152 -16.55 -20.65 12.85
C LEU A 152 -15.90 -19.27 12.95
N VAL A 153 -14.84 -19.10 12.14
CA VAL A 153 -14.09 -17.85 12.03
C VAL A 153 -14.14 -17.31 10.61
N PHE A 154 -14.14 -15.98 10.47
CA PHE A 154 -14.39 -15.28 9.22
C PHE A 154 -13.34 -14.20 8.94
N ALA A 155 -12.86 -14.11 7.71
CA ALA A 155 -11.85 -13.12 7.35
C ALA A 155 -12.37 -11.67 7.45
N THR A 156 -13.68 -11.45 7.33
CA THR A 156 -14.29 -10.11 7.41
C THR A 156 -15.56 -10.10 8.26
N ASN A 157 -15.80 -9.00 8.95
CA ASN A 157 -17.00 -8.77 9.77
C ASN A 157 -18.29 -8.96 8.94
N VAL A 158 -18.31 -8.48 7.69
CA VAL A 158 -19.45 -8.62 6.79
C VAL A 158 -19.82 -10.10 6.56
N THR A 159 -18.83 -10.96 6.35
CA THR A 159 -19.08 -12.40 6.16
C THR A 159 -19.52 -13.09 7.43
N ARG A 160 -19.02 -12.66 8.60
CA ARG A 160 -19.51 -13.10 9.91
C ARG A 160 -20.98 -12.73 10.10
N LYS A 161 -21.33 -11.45 9.96
CA LYS A 161 -22.71 -10.94 10.10
C LYS A 161 -23.70 -11.67 9.19
N ARG A 162 -23.32 -11.93 7.94
CA ARG A 162 -24.14 -12.71 7.00
C ARG A 162 -24.33 -14.16 7.44
N HIS A 163 -23.30 -14.80 8.00
CA HIS A 163 -23.42 -16.14 8.53
C HIS A 163 -24.36 -16.17 9.74
N GLU A 164 -24.16 -15.26 10.68
CA GLU A 164 -24.97 -15.10 11.88
C GLU A 164 -26.44 -14.91 11.54
N SER A 165 -26.76 -14.02 10.58
CA SER A 165 -28.16 -13.80 10.17
C SER A 165 -28.85 -15.02 9.53
N VAL A 166 -28.09 -15.96 8.98
CA VAL A 166 -28.63 -17.14 8.28
C VAL A 166 -28.69 -18.36 9.19
N GLN A 167 -27.67 -18.58 10.02
CA GLN A 167 -27.52 -19.80 10.82
C GLN A 167 -27.91 -19.59 12.29
N HIS A 168 -27.94 -18.33 12.75
CA HIS A 168 -28.26 -17.94 14.13
C HIS A 168 -29.31 -16.82 14.19
N PRO A 169 -30.50 -17.00 13.56
CA PRO A 169 -31.52 -15.96 13.50
C PRO A 169 -32.15 -15.63 14.87
N ASP A 170 -32.16 -16.59 15.81
CA ASP A 170 -32.83 -16.49 17.10
C ASP A 170 -31.90 -16.08 18.26
N VAL A 171 -30.60 -15.90 17.98
CA VAL A 171 -29.68 -15.37 18.97
C VAL A 171 -29.84 -13.86 18.92
N GLU A 172 -30.37 -13.25 19.99
CA GLU A 172 -30.27 -11.81 20.22
C GLU A 172 -28.78 -11.48 20.41
N ILE A 173 -28.07 -11.39 19.30
CA ILE A 173 -26.68 -10.95 19.28
C ILE A 173 -26.75 -9.48 19.64
N ALA A 174 -26.36 -9.15 20.88
CA ALA A 174 -26.18 -7.78 21.30
C ALA A 174 -25.33 -7.08 20.24
N THR A 175 -25.97 -6.20 19.47
CA THR A 175 -25.26 -5.19 18.70
C THR A 175 -24.63 -4.29 19.75
N ASN A 176 -23.36 -4.52 20.09
CA ASN A 176 -22.60 -3.50 20.80
C ASN A 176 -22.73 -2.21 19.98
N PRO A 177 -22.96 -1.03 20.60
CA PRO A 177 -22.99 0.25 19.90
C PRO A 177 -21.76 0.49 19.02
N GLU A 178 -20.66 -0.22 19.29
CA GLU A 178 -19.42 -0.27 18.52
C GLU A 178 -19.56 -0.86 17.10
N ASP A 179 -20.63 -1.60 16.78
CA ASP A 179 -20.81 -2.26 15.48
C ASP A 179 -21.15 -1.30 14.31
N GLN A 180 -21.26 0.02 14.57
CA GLN A 180 -21.42 1.09 13.57
C GLN A 180 -20.16 1.95 13.33
N HIS A 181 -19.06 1.67 14.03
CA HIS A 181 -17.76 2.26 13.74
C HIS A 181 -16.73 1.14 13.73
N SER A 182 -16.18 0.87 12.56
CA SER A 182 -14.95 0.10 12.44
C SER A 182 -13.82 0.92 13.08
N GLU A 183 -13.71 0.87 14.41
CA GLU A 183 -12.50 1.31 15.07
C GLU A 183 -11.54 0.12 15.12
N GLU A 184 -10.45 0.31 14.38
CA GLU A 184 -9.22 -0.47 14.41
C GLU A 184 -8.66 -0.54 15.84
N PRO A 185 -7.84 -1.57 16.15
CA PRO A 185 -7.32 -1.78 17.49
C PRO A 185 -6.67 -0.52 18.04
N THR A 186 -6.89 -0.30 19.34
CA THR A 186 -6.30 0.71 20.19
C THR A 186 -4.79 0.84 19.98
N SER A 187 -4.42 1.65 19.01
CA SER A 187 -3.35 2.62 19.12
C SER A 187 -4.02 3.94 18.77
N GLU A 188 -3.63 5.01 19.45
CA GLU A 188 -4.00 6.39 19.12
C GLU A 188 -3.35 6.75 17.76
N SER A 189 -3.61 5.97 16.72
CA SER A 189 -2.96 6.09 15.42
C SER A 189 -3.57 7.30 14.75
N ASP A 190 -2.74 8.31 14.50
CA ASP A 190 -3.16 9.53 13.83
C ASP A 190 -3.62 9.18 12.40
N LEU A 191 -4.93 9.06 12.22
CA LEU A 191 -5.56 8.69 10.95
C LEU A 191 -5.25 9.71 9.85
N ILE A 192 -5.11 10.98 10.22
CA ILE A 192 -4.77 12.07 9.31
C ILE A 192 -3.32 11.89 8.85
N PHE A 193 -2.40 11.69 9.79
CA PHE A 193 -1.01 11.38 9.48
C PHE A 193 -0.86 10.13 8.60
N ASN A 194 -1.56 9.04 8.94
CA ASN A 194 -1.52 7.79 8.19
C ASN A 194 -2.03 7.97 6.76
N TYR A 195 -3.12 8.72 6.57
CA TYR A 195 -3.64 9.04 5.25
C TYR A 195 -2.62 9.84 4.42
N HIS A 196 -2.07 10.92 4.98
CA HIS A 196 -1.11 11.77 4.29
C HIS A 196 0.20 11.04 3.98
N ASN A 197 0.64 10.15 4.88
CA ASN A 197 1.80 9.31 4.67
C ASN A 197 1.58 8.30 3.53
N ALA A 198 0.45 7.58 3.55
CA ALA A 198 0.09 6.63 2.49
C ALA A 198 -0.07 7.34 1.13
N ARG A 199 -0.67 8.53 1.13
CA ARG A 199 -0.81 9.38 -0.07
C ARG A 199 0.55 9.77 -0.65
N LEU A 200 1.48 10.23 0.18
CA LEU A 200 2.83 10.59 -0.25
C LEU A 200 3.56 9.37 -0.85
N GLN A 201 3.46 8.19 -0.23
CA GLN A 201 4.06 6.95 -0.74
C GLN A 201 3.51 6.57 -2.13
N ILE A 202 2.19 6.62 -2.31
CA ILE A 202 1.56 6.35 -3.61
C ILE A 202 1.89 7.44 -4.64
N GLY A 203 1.90 8.71 -4.24
CA GLY A 203 2.26 9.84 -5.10
C GLY A 203 3.67 9.69 -5.67
N MET A 204 4.65 9.36 -4.83
CA MET A 204 6.03 9.11 -5.27
C MET A 204 6.16 7.93 -6.23
N LEU A 205 5.43 6.84 -5.98
CA LEU A 205 5.40 5.69 -6.89
C LEU A 205 4.85 6.10 -8.27
N LEU A 206 3.80 6.92 -8.30
CA LEU A 206 3.25 7.43 -9.56
C LEU A 206 4.23 8.36 -10.28
N VAL A 207 4.92 9.23 -9.54
CA VAL A 207 5.97 10.09 -10.10
C VAL A 207 7.11 9.24 -10.69
N ASP A 208 7.55 8.18 -10.01
CA ASP A 208 8.60 7.28 -10.51
C ASP A 208 8.16 6.48 -11.75
N ILE A 209 6.89 6.05 -11.83
CA ILE A 209 6.33 5.45 -13.04
C ILE A 209 6.37 6.43 -14.22
N VAL A 210 5.92 7.67 -13.99
CA VAL A 210 5.91 8.71 -15.04
C VAL A 210 7.33 9.04 -15.48
N ASP A 211 8.27 9.09 -14.54
CA ASP A 211 9.68 9.34 -14.80
C ASP A 211 10.33 8.19 -15.59
N ALA A 212 10.11 6.94 -15.18
CA ALA A 212 10.58 5.76 -15.90
C ALA A 212 10.06 5.72 -17.36
N ILE A 213 8.81 6.12 -17.59
CA ILE A 213 8.24 6.25 -18.95
C ILE A 213 8.96 7.35 -19.76
N LYS A 214 9.24 8.50 -19.13
CA LYS A 214 9.92 9.62 -19.79
C LYS A 214 11.37 9.28 -20.15
N GLU A 215 12.10 8.62 -19.25
CA GLU A 215 13.48 8.21 -19.46
C GLU A 215 13.61 6.95 -20.33
N GLY A 216 12.52 6.21 -20.53
CA GLY A 216 12.53 4.96 -21.28
C GLY A 216 13.13 3.79 -20.50
N ASP A 217 13.14 3.87 -19.18
CA ASP A 217 13.64 2.82 -18.29
C ASP A 217 12.58 1.74 -18.09
N GLY A 218 12.57 0.77 -19.01
CA GLY A 218 11.66 -0.37 -18.95
C GLY A 218 11.87 -1.27 -17.73
N TYR A 219 13.08 -1.33 -17.17
CA TYR A 219 13.36 -2.16 -16.00
C TYR A 219 12.73 -1.56 -14.74
N ARG A 220 12.96 -0.26 -14.50
CA ARG A 220 12.32 0.49 -13.41
C ARG A 220 10.80 0.45 -13.53
N LEU A 221 10.28 0.66 -14.73
CA LEU A 221 8.85 0.59 -15.00
C LEU A 221 8.25 -0.78 -14.61
N VAL A 222 8.92 -1.88 -14.98
CA VAL A 222 8.47 -3.24 -14.62
C VAL A 222 8.43 -3.44 -13.11
N ASN A 223 9.43 -2.94 -12.38
CA ASN A 223 9.45 -3.05 -10.92
C ASN A 223 8.31 -2.27 -10.27
N CYS A 224 8.01 -1.06 -10.75
CA CYS A 224 6.88 -0.27 -10.23
C CYS A 224 5.54 -0.99 -10.47
N TYR A 225 5.32 -1.57 -11.65
CA TYR A 225 4.10 -2.34 -11.91
C TYR A 225 3.98 -3.59 -11.03
N LYS A 226 5.07 -4.31 -10.77
CA LYS A 226 5.05 -5.44 -9.84
C LYS A 226 4.61 -5.01 -8.44
N PHE A 227 5.12 -3.87 -7.95
CA PHE A 227 4.72 -3.32 -6.66
C PHE A 227 3.23 -2.97 -6.63
N VAL A 228 2.71 -2.25 -7.63
CA VAL A 228 1.27 -1.90 -7.70
C VAL A 228 0.39 -3.16 -7.77
N LEU A 229 0.81 -4.19 -8.51
CA LEU A 229 0.09 -5.46 -8.59
C LEU A 229 0.05 -6.19 -7.25
N LEU A 230 1.17 -6.23 -6.51
CA LEU A 230 1.23 -6.79 -5.16
C LEU A 230 0.30 -6.02 -4.20
N PHE A 231 0.28 -4.69 -4.29
CA PHE A 231 -0.65 -3.85 -3.54
C PHE A 231 -2.11 -4.23 -3.86
N ALA A 232 -2.47 -4.30 -5.15
CA ALA A 232 -3.83 -4.66 -5.56
C ALA A 232 -4.22 -6.08 -5.10
N TYR A 233 -3.28 -7.04 -5.09
CA TYR A 233 -3.49 -8.38 -4.55
C TYR A 233 -3.74 -8.35 -3.05
N LYS A 234 -2.90 -7.66 -2.28
CA LYS A 234 -2.99 -7.55 -0.81
C LYS A 234 -4.33 -6.98 -0.36
N PHE A 235 -4.84 -5.97 -1.05
CA PHE A 235 -6.13 -5.34 -0.74
C PHE A 235 -7.33 -5.98 -1.47
N ARG A 236 -7.14 -7.15 -2.11
CA ARG A 236 -8.19 -7.90 -2.85
C ARG A 236 -8.90 -7.08 -3.94
N ASN A 237 -8.20 -6.12 -4.51
CA ASN A 237 -8.66 -5.23 -5.57
C ASN A 237 -8.45 -5.88 -6.95
N THR A 238 -9.06 -7.05 -7.15
CA THR A 238 -8.83 -7.92 -8.33
C THR A 238 -9.18 -7.25 -9.66
N LYS A 239 -10.21 -6.40 -9.69
CA LYS A 239 -10.56 -5.60 -10.88
C LYS A 239 -9.42 -4.67 -11.31
N TYR A 240 -8.78 -4.00 -10.36
CA TYR A 240 -7.67 -3.08 -10.62
C TYR A 240 -6.39 -3.84 -10.95
N ALA A 241 -6.12 -4.95 -10.23
CA ALA A 241 -5.00 -5.83 -10.56
C ALA A 241 -5.09 -6.36 -12.00
N TYR A 242 -6.28 -6.78 -12.43
CA TYR A 242 -6.51 -7.27 -13.78
C TYR A 242 -6.32 -6.16 -14.84
N ALA A 243 -6.86 -4.96 -14.60
CA ALA A 243 -6.69 -3.83 -15.50
C ALA A 243 -5.21 -3.40 -15.63
N LEU A 244 -4.48 -3.37 -14.52
CA LEU A 244 -3.04 -3.08 -14.50
C LEU A 244 -2.23 -4.17 -15.20
N LEU A 245 -2.58 -5.44 -15.01
CA LEU A 245 -1.93 -6.57 -15.70
C LEU A 245 -2.18 -6.51 -17.21
N LEU A 246 -3.41 -6.20 -17.63
CA LEU A 246 -3.74 -5.97 -19.03
C LEU A 246 -2.92 -4.81 -19.61
N PHE A 247 -2.86 -3.68 -18.92
CA PHE A 247 -2.07 -2.53 -19.35
C PHE A 247 -0.58 -2.88 -19.44
N PHE A 248 -0.06 -3.62 -18.47
CA PHE A 248 1.30 -4.11 -18.44
C PHE A 248 1.60 -5.03 -19.64
N VAL A 249 0.78 -6.06 -19.87
CA VAL A 249 0.97 -7.01 -20.98
C VAL A 249 0.79 -6.32 -22.34
N LEU A 250 -0.21 -5.46 -22.48
CA LEU A 250 -0.49 -4.76 -23.75
C LEU A 250 0.58 -3.74 -24.12
N ASN A 251 1.22 -3.07 -23.16
CA ASN A 251 2.22 -2.04 -23.47
C ASN A 251 3.67 -2.56 -23.40
N LEU A 252 3.98 -3.52 -22.53
CA LEU A 252 5.33 -4.08 -22.40
C LEU A 252 5.52 -5.37 -23.19
N CYS A 253 4.57 -6.32 -23.18
CA CYS A 253 4.75 -7.59 -23.90
C CYS A 253 4.51 -7.49 -25.41
N SER A 254 3.67 -6.55 -25.87
CA SER A 254 3.56 -6.24 -27.31
C SER A 254 4.84 -5.58 -27.85
N ALA A 255 5.50 -4.75 -27.02
CA ALA A 255 6.81 -4.18 -27.32
C ALA A 255 7.92 -5.25 -27.27
N PHE A 256 7.84 -6.27 -26.42
CA PHE A 256 8.84 -7.35 -26.39
C PHE A 256 8.82 -8.28 -27.63
N LYS A 257 7.74 -8.30 -28.41
CA LYS A 257 7.73 -8.98 -29.73
C LYS A 257 8.45 -8.18 -30.83
N GLY A 258 8.76 -6.91 -30.60
CA GLY A 258 9.63 -6.08 -31.44
C GLY A 258 10.90 -5.74 -30.69
N ARG A 259 11.99 -6.48 -30.96
CA ARG A 259 13.34 -6.26 -30.39
C ARG A 259 13.66 -4.77 -30.17
N VAL A 260 14.32 -4.47 -29.03
CA VAL A 260 15.28 -3.36 -28.80
C VAL A 260 15.12 -2.17 -29.74
N LEU A 261 14.76 -0.97 -29.20
CA LEU A 261 14.54 0.35 -29.85
C LEU A 261 13.05 0.76 -29.71
N LEU A 262 12.59 1.92 -29.25
CA LEU A 262 13.13 3.24 -28.94
C LEU A 262 12.14 3.91 -27.98
N PHE A 263 12.42 3.94 -26.66
CA PHE A 263 11.85 4.99 -25.81
C PHE A 263 12.76 6.21 -25.89
N ASN A 264 12.82 6.80 -27.09
CA ASN A 264 13.44 8.09 -27.32
C ASN A 264 12.42 8.88 -28.14
N ARG A 265 11.56 9.63 -27.46
CA ARG A 265 10.67 10.59 -28.10
C ARG A 265 11.25 11.99 -27.92
N LYS A 266 11.62 12.58 -29.06
CA LYS A 266 11.76 14.03 -29.25
C LYS A 266 10.50 14.77 -28.78
#